data_AF-A0A8T5H2S8-F1
#
_entry.id   AF-A0A8T5H2S8-F1
#
_cell.length_a   1.000
_cell.length_b   1.000
_cell.length_c   1.000
_cell.angle_alpha   90.00
_cell.angle_beta   90.00
_cell.angle_gamma   90.00
#
_symmetry.space_group_name_H-M   'P 1'
#
loop_
_entity.id
_entity.type
_entity.pdbx_description
1 polymer ?
#
loop_
_entity_poly.entity_id
_entity_poly.type
_entity_poly.pdbx_seq_one_letter_code
_entity_poly.pdbx_strand_id
1 'polypeptide(L)'
;MVIHYTKELEKTRKIIEKESYYHFPVSEEKRHITNTDEILEVYANAKWQIIDLLNKRYKTNFDLHNWIRKDEDEVAHFLCEAGSNALESSQNKSPTAFHLWLGKKGFIIGIEQNNSFNAQEINEQRIKVNKGAGFEYYRRSKSTIFFDSPINTKKIYLHYDLQN
;
A
#
# COMPACT_ATOMS: atom_id res chain seq x y z
N MET A 1 9.54 -14.34 -7.02
CA MET A 1 8.27 -14.40 -6.25
C MET A 1 7.98 -13.01 -5.76
N VAL A 2 6.75 -12.51 -5.88
CA VAL A 2 6.43 -11.09 -5.65
C VAL A 2 6.00 -10.83 -4.22
N ILE A 3 5.24 -11.77 -3.65
CA ILE A 3 4.74 -11.72 -2.27
C ILE A 3 5.71 -12.46 -1.36
N HIS A 4 6.15 -11.83 -0.27
CA HIS A 4 7.08 -12.40 0.70
C HIS A 4 6.49 -12.37 2.13
N TYR A 5 6.34 -13.54 2.75
CA TYR A 5 5.83 -13.67 4.12
C TYR A 5 6.90 -13.59 5.21
N THR A 6 8.16 -13.82 4.86
CA THR A 6 9.30 -13.79 5.79
C THR A 6 10.10 -12.49 5.74
N LYS A 7 9.76 -11.58 4.82
CA LYS A 7 10.44 -10.31 4.67
C LYS A 7 9.96 -9.35 5.76
N GLU A 8 10.91 -8.76 6.47
CA GLU A 8 10.65 -7.87 7.61
C GLU A 8 10.91 -6.41 7.23
N LEU A 9 10.12 -5.50 7.80
CA LEU A 9 10.24 -4.06 7.56
C LEU A 9 11.63 -3.54 7.91
N GLU A 10 12.20 -3.90 9.07
CA GLU A 10 13.50 -3.39 9.51
C GLU A 10 14.66 -3.85 8.60
N LYS A 11 14.60 -5.10 8.11
CA LYS A 11 15.58 -5.59 7.12
C LYS A 11 15.44 -4.81 5.82
N THR A 12 14.21 -4.58 5.37
CA THR A 12 13.94 -3.85 4.12
C THR A 12 14.36 -2.38 4.21
N ARG A 13 14.14 -1.73 5.37
CA ARG A 13 14.62 -0.36 5.64
C ARG A 13 16.14 -0.23 5.55
N LYS A 14 16.89 -1.26 5.95
CA LYS A 14 18.34 -1.31 5.77
C LYS A 14 18.72 -1.47 4.30
N ILE A 15 18.01 -2.33 3.56
CA ILE A 15 18.25 -2.56 2.12
C ILE A 15 18.09 -1.27 1.31
N ILE A 16 17.02 -0.51 1.53
CA ILE A 16 16.81 0.76 0.81
C ILE A 16 17.76 1.88 1.26
N GLU A 17 18.54 1.67 2.33
CA GLU A 17 19.30 2.71 3.02
C GLU A 17 18.39 3.88 3.45
N LYS A 18 17.41 3.57 4.30
CA LYS A 18 16.36 4.51 4.72
C LYS A 18 16.94 5.79 5.31
N GLU A 19 16.51 6.93 4.76
CA GLU A 19 16.92 8.28 5.18
C GLU A 19 15.76 9.01 5.88
N SER A 20 14.55 8.89 5.35
CA SER A 20 13.39 9.63 5.85
C SER A 20 12.16 8.74 5.98
N TYR A 21 11.19 9.23 6.74
CA TYR A 21 9.92 8.56 7.00
C TYR A 21 8.82 9.61 7.07
N TYR A 22 7.71 9.32 6.40
CA TYR A 22 6.50 10.12 6.40
C TYR A 22 5.31 9.25 6.80
N HIS A 23 4.43 9.83 7.61
CA HIS A 23 3.21 9.21 8.10
C HIS A 23 2.02 10.07 7.70
N PHE A 24 1.06 9.47 7.01
CA PHE A 24 -0.14 10.15 6.53
C PHE A 24 -1.36 9.51 7.20
N PRO A 25 -1.82 10.03 8.35
CA PRO A 25 -3.03 9.53 8.98
C PRO A 25 -4.24 9.80 8.08
N VAL A 26 -5.20 8.88 8.09
CA VAL A 26 -6.45 8.98 7.33
C VAL A 26 -7.61 9.06 8.32
N SER A 27 -8.01 7.93 8.92
CA SER A 27 -9.01 7.92 9.98
C SER A 27 -9.01 6.59 10.73
N GLU A 28 -9.12 6.64 12.05
CA GLU A 28 -9.39 5.46 12.87
C GLU A 28 -10.90 5.21 13.02
N GLU A 29 -11.74 6.15 12.60
CA GLU A 29 -13.18 6.05 12.70
C GLU A 29 -13.77 5.16 11.63
N LYS A 30 -14.95 4.61 11.93
CA LYS A 30 -15.73 3.89 10.94
C LYS A 30 -16.35 4.88 9.95
N ARG A 31 -16.22 4.61 8.65
CA ARG A 31 -16.86 5.45 7.62
C ARG A 31 -18.37 5.27 7.62
N HIS A 32 -19.06 6.39 7.73
CA HIS A 32 -20.51 6.58 7.71
C HIS A 32 -20.88 7.63 6.67
N ILE A 33 -22.16 7.73 6.32
CA ILE A 33 -22.62 8.71 5.32
C ILE A 33 -22.29 10.17 5.71
N THR A 34 -22.13 10.46 7.01
CA THR A 34 -21.88 11.81 7.54
C THR A 34 -20.40 12.21 7.58
N ASN A 35 -19.47 11.24 7.52
CA ASN A 35 -18.01 11.50 7.53
C ASN A 35 -17.29 10.92 6.30
N THR A 36 -18.04 10.35 5.34
CA THR A 36 -17.46 9.66 4.18
C THR A 36 -16.66 10.60 3.28
N ASP A 37 -17.16 11.79 3.02
CA ASP A 37 -16.51 12.73 2.10
C ASP A 37 -15.20 13.23 2.68
N GLU A 38 -15.19 13.59 3.96
CA GLU A 38 -13.98 14.00 4.69
C GLU A 38 -12.93 12.88 4.71
N ILE A 39 -13.32 11.66 5.08
CA ILE A 39 -12.38 10.52 5.11
C ILE A 39 -11.83 10.24 3.71
N LEU A 40 -12.66 10.32 2.67
CA LEU A 40 -12.24 10.09 1.28
C LEU A 40 -11.31 11.21 0.77
N GLU A 41 -11.55 12.45 1.16
CA GLU A 41 -10.69 13.58 0.83
C GLU A 41 -9.31 13.43 1.46
N VAL A 42 -9.22 13.15 2.77
CA VAL A 42 -7.95 12.90 3.47
C VAL A 42 -7.22 11.70 2.84
N TYR A 43 -7.95 10.62 2.58
CA TYR A 43 -7.42 9.42 1.92
C TYR A 43 -6.86 9.73 0.52
N ALA A 44 -7.57 10.53 -0.29
CA ALA A 44 -7.12 10.92 -1.62
C ALA A 44 -5.89 11.83 -1.56
N ASN A 45 -5.90 12.82 -0.66
CA ASN A 45 -4.80 13.75 -0.45
C ASN A 45 -3.52 13.03 -0.02
N ALA A 46 -3.62 12.05 0.89
CA ALA A 46 -2.47 11.24 1.31
C ALA A 46 -1.80 10.52 0.14
N LYS A 47 -2.58 9.95 -0.80
CA LYS A 47 -2.03 9.29 -2.00
C LYS A 47 -1.29 10.28 -2.89
N TRP A 48 -1.87 11.45 -3.14
CA TRP A 48 -1.23 12.48 -3.98
C TRP A 48 0.07 12.98 -3.36
N GLN A 49 0.09 13.22 -2.05
CA GLN A 49 1.30 13.63 -1.34
C GLN A 49 2.43 12.59 -1.44
N ILE A 50 2.10 11.30 -1.38
CA ILE A 50 3.09 10.23 -1.58
C ILE A 50 3.70 10.32 -2.99
N ILE A 51 2.86 10.45 -4.02
CA ILE A 51 3.31 10.57 -5.41
C ILE A 51 4.20 11.79 -5.61
N ASP A 52 3.79 12.95 -5.09
CA ASP A 52 4.55 14.19 -5.19
C ASP A 52 5.93 14.06 -4.55
N LEU A 53 6.00 13.45 -3.36
CA LEU A 53 7.28 13.22 -2.67
C LEU A 53 8.19 12.27 -3.46
N LEU A 54 7.64 11.17 -4.00
CA LEU A 54 8.38 10.21 -4.81
C LEU A 54 8.93 10.86 -6.08
N ASN A 55 8.07 11.52 -6.86
CA ASN A 55 8.45 12.21 -8.09
C ASN A 55 9.48 13.31 -7.84
N LYS A 56 9.30 14.10 -6.76
CA LYS A 56 10.26 15.13 -6.37
C LYS A 56 11.63 14.53 -6.02
N ARG A 57 11.66 13.45 -5.23
CA ARG A 57 12.88 12.82 -4.68
C ARG A 57 13.66 12.03 -5.72
N TYR A 58 12.96 11.28 -6.57
CA TYR A 58 13.56 10.30 -7.49
C TYR A 58 13.46 10.70 -8.97
N LYS A 59 12.86 11.86 -9.28
CA LYS A 59 12.67 12.35 -10.65
C LYS A 59 11.89 11.36 -11.53
N THR A 60 10.95 10.65 -10.92
CA THR A 60 10.00 9.75 -11.56
C THR A 60 8.76 10.51 -12.03
N ASN A 61 7.90 9.82 -12.78
CA ASN A 61 6.63 10.36 -13.29
C ASN A 61 5.46 9.47 -12.87
N PHE A 62 5.42 9.03 -11.61
CA PHE A 62 4.27 8.29 -11.08
C PHE A 62 3.04 9.20 -11.11
N ASP A 63 1.88 8.66 -11.47
CA ASP A 63 0.64 9.43 -11.57
C ASP A 63 -0.55 8.53 -11.18
N LEU A 64 -1.34 8.95 -10.19
CA LEU A 64 -2.52 8.19 -9.75
C LEU A 64 -3.55 8.02 -10.88
N HIS A 65 -3.58 8.89 -11.88
CA HIS A 65 -4.47 8.75 -13.03
C HIS A 65 -4.11 7.55 -13.93
N ASN A 66 -2.86 7.10 -13.90
CA ASN A 66 -2.39 5.94 -14.67
C ASN A 66 -3.12 4.65 -14.27
N TRP A 67 -3.65 4.59 -13.04
CA TRP A 67 -4.52 3.52 -12.58
C TRP A 67 -5.73 3.30 -13.51
N ILE A 68 -6.38 4.39 -13.96
CA ILE A 68 -7.59 4.33 -14.80
C ILE A 68 -7.24 3.80 -16.20
N ARG A 69 -6.04 4.16 -16.69
CA ARG A 69 -5.55 3.79 -18.02
C ARG A 69 -4.94 2.39 -18.07
N LYS A 70 -4.79 1.73 -16.92
CA LYS A 70 -4.09 0.44 -16.76
C LYS A 70 -2.64 0.47 -17.26
N ASP A 71 -2.01 1.63 -17.23
CA ASP A 71 -0.59 1.77 -17.53
C ASP A 71 0.26 1.04 -16.46
N GLU A 72 1.53 0.71 -16.74
CA GLU A 72 2.42 -0.07 -15.87
C GLU A 72 2.91 0.68 -14.59
N ASP A 73 2.13 1.62 -14.05
CA ASP A 73 2.48 2.40 -12.86
C ASP A 73 2.16 1.63 -11.56
N GLU A 74 3.09 0.80 -11.13
CA GLU A 74 2.92 -0.03 -9.93
C GLU A 74 2.65 0.77 -8.65
N VAL A 75 3.15 2.00 -8.55
CA VAL A 75 2.92 2.83 -7.37
C VAL A 75 1.48 3.30 -7.34
N ALA A 76 0.97 3.81 -8.47
CA ALA A 76 -0.43 4.19 -8.59
C ALA A 76 -1.37 3.00 -8.37
N HIS A 77 -1.03 1.84 -8.97
CA HIS A 77 -1.81 0.61 -8.79
C HIS A 77 -1.81 0.14 -7.34
N PHE A 78 -0.66 0.13 -6.67
CA PHE A 78 -0.59 -0.27 -5.27
C PHE A 78 -1.42 0.67 -4.38
N LEU A 79 -1.28 1.98 -4.51
CA LEU A 79 -2.02 2.96 -3.70
C LEU A 79 -3.53 2.89 -3.92
N CYS A 80 -3.99 2.56 -5.13
CA CYS A 80 -5.40 2.43 -5.46
C CYS A 80 -5.98 1.06 -5.06
N GLU A 81 -5.32 -0.05 -5.39
CA GLU A 81 -5.82 -1.41 -5.12
C GLU A 81 -5.76 -1.81 -3.65
N ALA A 82 -4.67 -1.47 -2.98
CA ALA A 82 -4.57 -1.73 -1.55
C ALA A 82 -5.55 -0.86 -0.76
N GLY A 83 -5.89 0.32 -1.31
CA GLY A 83 -7.04 1.10 -0.93
C GLY A 83 -8.34 0.31 -1.00
N SER A 84 -8.71 -0.17 -2.19
CA SER A 84 -9.92 -0.97 -2.43
C SER A 84 -10.02 -2.20 -1.52
N ASN A 85 -8.93 -2.92 -1.30
CA ASN A 85 -8.91 -4.07 -0.38
C ASN A 85 -9.12 -3.66 1.09
N ALA A 86 -8.55 -2.53 1.52
CA ALA A 86 -8.84 -1.96 2.83
C ALA A 86 -10.30 -1.46 2.92
N LEU A 87 -10.90 -0.97 1.82
CA LEU A 87 -12.32 -0.59 1.76
C LEU A 87 -13.26 -1.80 1.92
N GLU A 88 -12.88 -2.96 1.39
CA GLU A 88 -13.73 -4.17 1.40
C GLU A 88 -13.58 -5.01 2.67
N SER A 89 -12.37 -5.10 3.23
CA SER A 89 -12.07 -5.97 4.37
C SER A 89 -12.13 -5.27 5.74
N SER A 90 -11.99 -3.94 5.78
CA SER A 90 -12.10 -3.19 7.03
C SER A 90 -13.56 -2.83 7.34
N GLN A 91 -13.94 -2.92 8.61
CA GLN A 91 -15.24 -2.39 9.06
C GLN A 91 -15.36 -0.89 8.77
N ASN A 92 -14.22 -0.20 8.72
CA ASN A 92 -14.10 1.23 8.52
C ASN A 92 -14.19 1.66 7.06
N LYS A 93 -14.09 0.72 6.12
CA LYS A 93 -14.07 1.00 4.68
C LYS A 93 -13.10 2.14 4.34
N SER A 94 -11.88 2.10 4.90
CA SER A 94 -10.73 2.97 4.59
C SER A 94 -9.47 2.44 5.28
N PRO A 95 -8.26 2.72 4.74
CA PRO A 95 -7.02 2.65 5.51
C PRO A 95 -7.07 3.61 6.70
N THR A 96 -6.31 3.29 7.75
CA THR A 96 -6.12 4.18 8.90
C THR A 96 -4.96 5.13 8.69
N ALA A 97 -3.92 4.68 8.00
CA ALA A 97 -2.78 5.50 7.65
C ALA A 97 -2.03 4.95 6.45
N PHE A 98 -1.26 5.84 5.81
CA PHE A 98 -0.17 5.46 4.93
C PHE A 98 1.18 5.76 5.56
N HIS A 99 2.17 5.00 5.13
CA HIS A 99 3.55 5.13 5.52
C HIS A 99 4.43 5.21 4.28
N LEU A 100 5.43 6.08 4.31
CA LEU A 100 6.42 6.18 3.26
C LEU A 100 7.82 6.24 3.87
N TRP A 101 8.65 5.24 3.57
CA TRP A 101 10.07 5.26 3.88
C TRP A 101 10.85 5.52 2.61
N LEU A 102 11.59 6.63 2.58
CA LEU A 102 12.48 6.95 1.46
C LEU A 102 13.91 6.56 1.83
N GLY A 103 14.59 5.89 0.90
CA GLY A 103 16.00 5.57 1.01
C GLY A 103 16.76 5.92 -0.27
N LYS A 104 18.07 5.70 -0.26
CA LYS A 104 18.93 5.96 -1.42
C LYS A 104 18.72 4.96 -2.55
N LYS A 105 18.45 3.71 -2.21
CA LYS A 105 18.35 2.59 -3.16
C LYS A 105 16.92 2.25 -3.57
N GLY A 106 15.94 2.87 -2.92
CA GLY A 106 14.54 2.57 -3.14
C GLY A 106 13.65 3.19 -2.09
N PHE A 107 12.40 2.78 -2.08
CA PHE A 107 11.42 3.24 -1.10
C PHE A 107 10.49 2.11 -0.68
N ILE A 108 9.81 2.32 0.43
CA ILE A 108 8.77 1.42 0.94
C ILE A 108 7.50 2.24 1.14
N ILE A 109 6.38 1.77 0.59
CA ILE A 109 5.05 2.28 0.90
C ILE A 109 4.36 1.28 1.81
N GLY A 110 3.82 1.73 2.93
CA GLY A 110 2.99 0.92 3.82
C GLY A 110 1.56 1.43 3.86
N ILE A 111 0.60 0.51 3.92
CA ILE A 111 -0.82 0.82 4.08
C ILE A 111 -1.29 0.12 5.34
N GLU A 112 -1.74 0.91 6.31
CA GLU A 112 -2.25 0.44 7.58
C GLU A 112 -3.77 0.41 7.58
N GLN A 113 -4.33 -0.60 8.23
CA GLN A 113 -5.76 -0.79 8.41
C GLN A 113 -6.04 -1.19 9.87
N ASN A 114 -7.24 -0.88 10.33
CA ASN A 114 -7.63 -1.16 11.71
C ASN A 114 -7.79 -2.67 12.00
N ASN A 115 -8.30 -3.42 11.02
CA ASN A 115 -8.54 -4.85 11.17
C ASN A 115 -7.40 -5.68 10.59
N SER A 116 -7.12 -6.82 11.20
CA SER A 116 -6.17 -7.80 10.67
C SER A 116 -6.85 -8.80 9.73
N PHE A 117 -6.09 -9.33 8.77
CA PHE A 117 -6.52 -10.48 7.96
C PHE A 117 -5.37 -11.48 7.73
N ASN A 118 -5.70 -12.69 7.28
CA ASN A 118 -4.72 -13.72 6.95
C ASN A 118 -4.27 -13.60 5.49
N ALA A 119 -3.19 -12.86 5.24
CA ALA A 119 -2.62 -12.64 3.91
C ALA A 119 -2.10 -13.93 3.26
N GLN A 120 -1.61 -14.87 4.06
CA GLN A 120 -1.13 -16.15 3.58
C GLN A 120 -2.28 -16.98 3.01
N GLU A 121 -3.35 -17.15 3.79
CA GLU A 121 -4.53 -17.90 3.39
C GLU A 121 -5.22 -17.31 2.15
N ILE A 122 -5.45 -15.99 2.12
CA ILE A 122 -6.07 -15.32 0.96
C ILE A 122 -5.26 -15.56 -0.31
N ASN A 123 -3.92 -15.51 -0.21
CA ASN A 123 -3.06 -15.71 -1.37
C ASN A 123 -3.04 -17.17 -1.82
N GLU A 124 -2.80 -18.10 -0.89
CA GLU A 124 -2.65 -19.54 -1.17
C GLU A 124 -3.95 -20.14 -1.71
N GLN A 125 -5.09 -19.80 -1.10
CA GLN A 125 -6.41 -20.29 -1.53
C GLN A 125 -7.02 -19.50 -2.70
N ARG A 126 -6.35 -18.43 -3.17
CA ARG A 126 -6.84 -17.53 -4.22
C ARG A 126 -8.27 -17.04 -3.99
N ILE A 127 -8.58 -16.63 -2.76
CA ILE A 127 -9.92 -16.18 -2.38
C ILE A 127 -10.26 -14.91 -3.18
N LYS A 128 -11.17 -15.01 -4.16
CA LYS A 128 -11.54 -13.90 -5.06
C LYS A 128 -12.71 -13.05 -4.56
N VAL A 129 -13.65 -13.63 -3.83
CA VAL A 129 -14.93 -12.98 -3.48
C VAL A 129 -14.73 -12.06 -2.26
N ASN A 130 -15.01 -10.76 -2.45
CA ASN A 130 -15.07 -9.69 -1.43
C ASN A 130 -13.76 -9.38 -0.64
N LYS A 131 -12.63 -10.03 -0.95
CA LYS A 131 -11.41 -9.96 -0.10
C LYS A 131 -10.05 -10.02 -0.83
N GLY A 132 -10.01 -10.24 -2.14
CA GLY A 132 -8.76 -10.63 -2.81
C GLY A 132 -8.51 -10.07 -4.20
N ALA A 133 -9.27 -9.05 -4.63
CA ALA A 133 -9.06 -8.41 -5.93
C ALA A 133 -7.62 -7.85 -6.05
N GLY A 134 -7.15 -7.09 -5.06
CA GLY A 134 -5.79 -6.56 -5.11
C GLY A 134 -4.69 -7.59 -4.79
N PHE A 135 -5.02 -8.80 -4.30
CA PHE A 135 -4.04 -9.89 -4.26
C PHE A 135 -3.65 -10.38 -5.65
N GLU A 136 -4.56 -10.25 -6.63
CA GLU A 136 -4.24 -10.56 -8.02
C GLU A 136 -3.25 -9.54 -8.60
N TYR A 137 -3.36 -8.27 -8.21
CA TYR A 137 -2.34 -7.26 -8.47
C TYR A 137 -1.01 -7.62 -7.79
N TYR A 138 -1.02 -7.93 -6.48
CA TYR A 138 0.20 -8.28 -5.74
C TYR A 138 0.94 -9.48 -6.32
N ARG A 139 0.25 -10.44 -6.95
CA ARG A 139 0.89 -11.58 -7.63
C ARG A 139 1.62 -11.20 -8.92
N ARG A 140 1.25 -10.08 -9.55
CA ARG A 140 1.74 -9.63 -10.86
C ARG A 140 2.71 -8.45 -10.78
N SER A 141 2.74 -7.76 -9.65
CA SER A 141 3.69 -6.67 -9.36
C SER A 141 5.14 -7.13 -9.59
N LYS A 142 5.99 -6.27 -10.15
CA LYS A 142 7.44 -6.42 -10.25
C LYS A 142 8.08 -6.05 -8.90
N SER A 143 7.51 -5.05 -8.23
CA SER A 143 7.89 -4.65 -6.87
C SER A 143 7.58 -5.73 -5.83
N THR A 144 8.38 -5.78 -4.76
CA THR A 144 8.19 -6.78 -3.69
C THR A 144 7.04 -6.36 -2.77
N ILE A 145 6.06 -7.23 -2.58
CA ILE A 145 4.98 -7.07 -1.58
C ILE A 145 5.30 -7.92 -0.34
N PHE A 146 5.15 -7.35 0.84
CA PHE A 146 5.31 -8.07 2.11
C PHE A 146 4.38 -7.51 3.19
N PHE A 147 4.33 -8.18 4.34
CA PHE A 147 3.34 -7.90 5.38
C PHE A 147 4.02 -7.77 6.75
N ASP A 148 3.38 -7.06 7.68
CA ASP A 148 3.84 -7.02 9.08
C ASP A 148 3.68 -8.37 9.79
N SER A 149 2.61 -9.10 9.46
CA SER A 149 2.38 -10.48 9.88
C SER A 149 1.65 -11.24 8.77
N PRO A 150 2.06 -12.47 8.38
CA PRO A 150 1.35 -13.25 7.36
C PRO A 150 -0.08 -13.66 7.76
N ILE A 151 -0.32 -13.89 9.06
CA ILE A 151 -1.58 -14.43 9.59
C ILE A 151 -2.48 -13.31 10.14
N ASN A 152 -1.88 -12.29 10.77
CA ASN A 152 -2.59 -11.17 11.39
C ASN A 152 -2.17 -9.85 10.73
N THR A 153 -2.24 -9.79 9.40
CA THR A 153 -1.78 -8.64 8.62
C THR A 153 -2.57 -7.37 8.94
N LYS A 154 -1.92 -6.36 9.50
CA LYS A 154 -2.49 -5.00 9.61
C LYS A 154 -1.82 -4.02 8.66
N LYS A 155 -0.61 -4.32 8.20
CA LYS A 155 0.14 -3.47 7.29
C LYS A 155 0.61 -4.24 6.08
N ILE A 156 0.27 -3.72 4.90
CA ILE A 156 0.75 -4.22 3.63
C ILE A 156 1.84 -3.27 3.16
N TYR A 157 2.97 -3.82 2.72
CA TYR A 157 4.11 -3.05 2.26
C TYR A 157 4.44 -3.35 0.80
N LEU A 158 4.71 -2.31 0.03
CA LEU A 158 5.39 -2.38 -1.25
C LEU A 158 6.81 -1.88 -1.09
N HIS A 159 7.79 -2.69 -1.47
CA HIS A 159 9.19 -2.31 -1.60
C HIS A 159 9.54 -2.15 -3.08
N TYR A 160 9.86 -0.91 -3.44
CA TYR A 160 10.30 -0.52 -4.77
C TYR A 160 11.81 -0.32 -4.76
N ASP A 161 12.52 -1.07 -5.61
CA ASP A 161 13.97 -0.97 -5.77
C ASP A 161 14.27 -0.10 -6.99
N LEU A 162 15.11 0.93 -6.83
CA LEU A 162 15.51 1.82 -7.93
C LEU A 162 16.71 1.27 -8.71
N GLN A 163 17.37 0.22 -8.21
CA GLN A 163 18.56 -0.35 -8.81
C GLN A 163 18.28 -1.52 -9.76
N ASN A 164 17.02 -1.98 -9.82
CA ASN A 164 16.58 -3.08 -10.70
C ASN A 164 15.84 -2.57 -11.94
#